data_AF-A0A962MXD1-F1
#
_entry.id   AF-A0A962MXD1-F1
#
_cell.length_a   1.000
_cell.length_b   1.000
_cell.length_c   1.000
_cell.angle_alpha   90.00
_cell.angle_beta   90.00
_cell.angle_gamma   90.00
#
_symmetry.space_group_name_H-M   'P 1'
#
loop_
_entity.id
_entity.type
_entity.pdbx_description
1 polymer ?
#
loop_
_entity_poly.entity_id
_entity_poly.type
_entity_poly.pdbx_seq_one_letter_code
_entity_poly.pdbx_strand_id
1 'polypeptide(L)'
;MNKLTHITVTAFVLFTSLGAQAASIGSWQKQMLYAPSQSQLKMEQRGRVMIYDGLKDTEVDNAMDKQFERIDSMMFVRTVVTDKQGEPLRNEATGEVVAENDGC
;
A
#
# COMPACT_ATOMS: atom_id res chain seq x y z
N MET A 1 11.59 -60.13 -27.32
CA MET A 1 10.76 -59.17 -26.57
C MET A 1 11.70 -58.11 -26.01
N ASN A 2 11.91 -57.03 -26.76
CA ASN A 2 12.92 -56.02 -26.41
C ASN A 2 12.20 -54.67 -26.30
N LYS A 3 11.99 -54.22 -25.05
CA LYS A 3 11.40 -52.91 -24.76
C LYS A 3 12.50 -51.87 -24.87
N LEU A 4 12.50 -51.07 -25.95
CA LEU A 4 13.33 -49.86 -26.01
C LEU A 4 12.62 -48.76 -25.22
N THR A 5 13.24 -48.38 -24.11
CA THR A 5 12.79 -47.41 -23.12
C THR A 5 12.94 -45.99 -23.67
N HIS A 6 11.86 -45.21 -23.67
CA HIS A 6 11.90 -43.77 -23.99
C HIS A 6 12.64 -43.01 -22.88
N ILE A 7 13.71 -42.29 -23.23
CA ILE A 7 14.42 -41.37 -22.33
C ILE A 7 13.76 -39.99 -22.48
N THR A 8 12.89 -39.64 -21.53
CA THR A 8 12.33 -38.29 -21.42
C THR A 8 13.32 -37.41 -20.66
N VAL A 9 13.92 -36.42 -21.33
CA VAL A 9 14.77 -35.41 -20.70
C VAL A 9 13.86 -34.37 -20.04
N THR A 10 13.73 -34.41 -18.71
CA THR A 10 13.02 -33.36 -17.96
C THR A 10 13.97 -32.20 -17.70
N ALA A 11 13.83 -31.11 -18.45
CA ALA A 11 14.56 -29.87 -18.19
C ALA A 11 13.95 -29.16 -16.97
N PHE A 12 14.69 -29.10 -15.86
CA PHE A 12 14.30 -28.37 -14.66
C PHE A 12 14.75 -26.91 -14.79
N VAL A 13 13.87 -26.05 -15.29
CA VAL A 13 14.14 -24.60 -15.37
C VAL A 13 13.91 -23.99 -13.99
N LEU A 14 14.99 -23.73 -13.27
CA LEU A 14 14.99 -22.93 -12.04
C LEU A 14 14.79 -21.46 -12.41
N PHE A 15 13.52 -21.05 -12.45
CA PHE A 15 13.12 -19.67 -12.63
C PHE A 15 13.32 -18.92 -11.29
N THR A 16 14.48 -18.30 -11.11
CA THR A 16 14.74 -17.40 -9.98
C THR A 16 14.11 -16.04 -10.27
N SER A 17 12.88 -15.84 -9.83
CA SER A 17 12.24 -14.52 -9.84
C SER A 17 12.84 -13.66 -8.72
N LEU A 18 13.93 -12.95 -9.01
CA LEU A 18 14.30 -11.77 -8.25
C LEU A 18 13.30 -10.65 -8.58
N GLY A 19 12.15 -10.68 -7.91
CA GLY A 19 11.21 -9.57 -7.92
C GLY A 19 11.82 -8.39 -7.17
N ALA A 20 12.29 -7.38 -7.91
CA ALA A 20 12.70 -6.09 -7.35
C ALA A 20 11.50 -5.46 -6.62
N GLN A 21 11.49 -5.54 -5.28
CA GLN A 21 10.56 -4.80 -4.45
C GLN A 21 11.00 -3.34 -4.44
N ALA A 22 10.48 -2.57 -5.38
CA ALA A 22 10.43 -1.13 -5.25
C ALA A 22 9.51 -0.81 -4.06
N ALA A 23 10.09 -0.63 -2.88
CA ALA A 23 9.39 -0.06 -1.74
C ALA A 23 9.00 1.38 -2.10
N SER A 24 7.82 1.54 -2.71
CA SER A 24 7.17 2.82 -2.93
C SER A 24 7.05 3.55 -1.59
N ILE A 25 7.09 4.89 -1.58
CA ILE A 25 6.84 5.71 -0.37
C ILE A 25 5.53 5.29 0.32
N GLY A 26 4.53 4.81 -0.43
CA GLY A 26 3.30 4.27 0.17
C GLY A 26 3.47 2.98 0.97
N SER A 27 4.52 2.17 0.73
CA SER A 27 4.66 0.84 1.37
C SER A 27 5.02 0.94 2.84
N TRP A 28 5.90 1.86 3.23
CA TRP A 28 6.28 2.02 4.65
C TRP A 28 5.18 2.72 5.45
N GLN A 29 4.47 3.67 4.85
CA GLN A 29 3.31 4.32 5.47
C GLN A 29 2.23 3.29 5.78
N LYS A 30 1.90 2.41 4.83
CA LYS A 30 0.94 1.32 5.06
C LYS A 30 1.40 0.33 6.12
N GLN A 31 2.70 0.01 6.16
CA GLN A 31 3.24 -0.85 7.21
C GLN A 31 3.05 -0.21 8.60
N MET A 32 3.32 1.09 8.74
CA MET A 32 3.11 1.79 10.00
C MET A 32 1.64 1.92 10.38
N LEU A 33 0.78 2.10 9.38
CA LEU A 33 -0.66 2.24 9.58
C LEU A 33 -1.26 0.94 10.15
N TYR A 34 -0.95 -0.21 9.53
CA TYR A 34 -1.59 -1.49 9.84
C TYR A 34 -0.78 -2.42 10.75
N ALA A 35 0.53 -2.21 10.86
CA ALA A 35 1.44 -3.04 11.67
C ALA A 35 2.51 -2.18 12.37
N PRO A 36 2.11 -1.21 13.22
CA PRO A 36 3.06 -0.36 13.93
C PRO A 36 3.94 -1.18 14.88
N SER A 37 5.20 -0.79 14.97
CA SER A 37 6.08 -1.25 16.04
C SER A 37 5.67 -0.70 17.41
N GLN A 38 6.10 -1.37 18.47
CA GLN A 38 5.87 -0.93 19.85
C GLN A 38 6.43 0.46 20.15
N SER A 39 7.54 0.84 19.51
CA SER A 39 8.10 2.19 19.66
C SER A 39 7.22 3.25 19.01
N GLN A 40 6.59 2.96 17.86
CA GLN A 40 5.67 3.88 17.20
C GLN A 40 4.41 4.10 18.04
N LEU A 41 3.81 3.02 18.56
CA LEU A 41 2.67 3.09 19.48
C LEU A 41 2.96 3.94 20.72
N LYS A 42 4.14 3.76 21.34
CA LYS A 42 4.56 4.58 22.50
C LYS A 42 4.68 6.05 22.17
N MET A 43 5.02 6.40 20.94
CA MET A 43 5.14 7.80 20.54
C MET A 43 3.77 8.40 20.22
N GLU A 44 2.86 7.65 19.61
CA GLU A 44 1.45 8.03 19.44
C GLU A 44 0.81 8.33 20.81
N GLN A 45 0.99 7.44 21.80
CA GLN A 45 0.53 7.63 23.18
C GLN A 45 1.13 8.86 23.88
N ARG A 46 2.28 9.36 23.41
CA ARG A 46 2.92 10.60 23.90
C ARG A 46 2.41 11.84 23.16
N GLY A 47 1.40 11.70 22.32
CA GLY A 47 0.79 12.78 21.55
C GLY A 47 1.46 13.05 20.20
N ARG A 48 2.31 12.15 19.69
CA ARG A 48 2.88 12.31 18.35
C ARG A 48 1.83 11.98 17.29
N VAL A 49 1.49 12.96 16.45
CA VAL A 49 0.69 12.76 15.26
C VAL A 49 1.57 12.25 14.11
N MET A 50 1.11 11.20 13.43
CA MET A 50 1.71 10.67 12.20
C MET A 50 0.98 11.21 10.97
N ILE A 51 1.73 11.74 10.01
CA ILE A 51 1.16 12.25 8.75
C ILE A 51 1.26 11.15 7.68
N TYR A 52 0.11 10.74 7.20
CA TYR A 52 -0.06 9.85 6.06
C TYR A 52 -0.41 10.68 4.83
N ASP A 53 0.27 10.43 3.72
CA ASP A 53 0.34 11.36 2.61
C ASP A 53 0.09 10.61 1.30
N GLY A 54 -0.90 11.09 0.53
CA GLY A 54 -1.25 10.47 -0.75
C GLY A 54 -1.90 9.09 -0.63
N LEU A 55 -2.52 8.78 0.51
CA LEU A 55 -3.38 7.59 0.61
C LEU A 55 -4.64 7.77 -0.22
N LYS A 56 -5.16 6.69 -0.80
CA LYS A 56 -6.49 6.70 -1.43
C LYS A 56 -7.56 6.95 -0.37
N ASP A 57 -8.65 7.62 -0.75
CA ASP A 57 -9.87 7.76 0.08
C ASP A 57 -10.34 6.41 0.67
N THR A 58 -10.35 5.35 -0.15
CA THR A 58 -10.68 3.97 0.27
C THR A 58 -9.71 3.41 1.32
N GLU A 59 -8.44 3.82 1.30
CA GLU A 59 -7.46 3.45 2.33
C GLU A 59 -7.64 4.28 3.61
N VAL A 60 -8.05 5.54 3.49
CA VAL A 60 -8.42 6.40 4.63
C VAL A 60 -9.66 5.84 5.32
N ASP A 61 -10.72 5.51 4.58
CA ASP A 61 -11.93 4.88 5.12
C ASP A 61 -11.59 3.59 5.88
N ASN A 62 -10.73 2.75 5.29
CA ASN A 62 -10.26 1.54 5.96
C ASN A 62 -9.50 1.84 7.26
N ALA A 63 -8.67 2.88 7.27
CA ALA A 63 -7.97 3.32 8.46
C ALA A 63 -8.94 3.81 9.55
N MET A 64 -9.97 4.59 9.18
CA MET A 64 -10.99 5.06 10.12
C MET A 64 -11.73 3.89 10.79
N ASP A 65 -12.03 2.83 10.03
CA ASP A 65 -12.70 1.64 10.54
C ASP A 65 -11.78 0.75 11.39
N LYS A 66 -10.54 0.53 10.94
CA LYS A 66 -9.64 -0.49 11.53
C LYS A 66 -8.72 0.07 12.61
N GLN A 67 -8.45 1.37 12.58
CA GLN A 67 -7.51 2.03 13.49
C GLN A 67 -8.23 3.05 14.40
N PHE A 68 -9.51 2.79 14.71
CA PHE A 68 -10.36 3.70 15.49
C PHE A 68 -9.70 4.22 16.78
N GLU A 69 -9.05 3.35 17.56
CA GLU A 69 -8.39 3.72 18.83
C GLU A 69 -7.14 4.60 18.66
N ARG A 70 -6.62 4.71 17.43
CA ARG A 70 -5.38 5.42 17.09
C ARG A 70 -5.62 6.63 16.21
N ILE A 71 -6.85 6.85 15.73
CA ILE A 71 -7.14 7.82 14.66
C ILE A 71 -6.79 9.26 15.06
N ASP A 72 -6.91 9.60 16.34
CA ASP A 72 -6.53 10.92 16.89
C ASP A 72 -5.03 11.22 16.76
N SER A 73 -4.20 10.19 16.60
CA SER A 73 -2.76 10.32 16.36
C SER A 73 -2.41 10.27 14.87
N MET A 74 -3.38 10.42 13.97
CA MET A 74 -3.19 10.35 12.53
C MET A 74 -3.70 11.61 11.84
N MET A 75 -2.98 12.06 10.82
CA MET A 75 -3.40 13.10 9.90
C MET A 75 -3.23 12.59 8.48
N PHE A 76 -4.28 12.67 7.68
CA PHE A 76 -4.27 12.27 6.28
C PHE A 76 -4.21 13.54 5.42
N VAL A 77 -3.21 13.65 4.56
CA VAL A 77 -3.02 14.79 3.67
C VAL A 77 -2.93 14.34 2.23
N ARG A 78 -3.36 15.23 1.31
CA ARG A 78 -3.40 14.96 -0.14
C ARG A 78 -4.08 13.64 -0.47
N THR A 79 -5.18 13.33 0.22
CA THR A 79 -5.96 12.10 0.01
C THR A 79 -6.34 11.96 -1.46
N VAL A 80 -6.00 10.85 -2.09
CA VAL A 80 -6.27 10.59 -3.50
C VAL A 80 -7.72 10.16 -3.67
N VAL A 81 -8.49 10.93 -4.44
CA VAL A 81 -9.89 10.62 -4.75
C VAL A 81 -9.96 9.44 -5.72
N THR A 82 -10.84 8.49 -5.48
CA THR A 82 -11.02 7.31 -6.33
C THR A 82 -12.39 7.23 -6.99
N ASP A 83 -12.48 6.43 -8.06
CA ASP A 83 -13.74 6.05 -8.69
C ASP A 83 -14.44 4.91 -7.92
N LYS A 84 -15.55 4.41 -8.47
CA LYS A 84 -16.32 3.31 -7.87
C LYS A 84 -15.58 1.98 -7.80
N GLN A 85 -14.47 1.86 -8.52
CA GLN A 85 -13.61 0.67 -8.53
C GLN A 85 -12.41 0.84 -7.58
N GLY A 86 -12.25 2.01 -6.95
CA GLY A 86 -11.13 2.33 -6.07
C GLY A 86 -9.87 2.76 -6.83
N GLU A 87 -9.99 3.12 -8.11
CA GLU A 87 -8.87 3.62 -8.90
C GLU A 87 -8.75 5.15 -8.84
N PRO A 88 -7.52 5.72 -8.79
CA PRO A 88 -7.33 7.16 -8.70
C PRO A 88 -8.01 7.91 -9.85
N LEU A 89 -8.86 8.87 -9.52
CA LEU A 89 -9.38 9.83 -10.50
C LEU A 89 -8.23 10.70 -11.02
N ARG A 90 -8.32 11.05 -12.31
CA ARG A 90 -7.34 11.90 -12.97
C ARG A 90 -8.04 13.07 -13.65
N ASN A 91 -7.42 14.23 -13.58
CA ASN A 91 -7.85 15.39 -14.33
C ASN A 91 -7.65 15.13 -15.84
N GLU A 92 -8.70 15.30 -16.64
CA GLU A 92 -8.64 14.99 -18.09
C GLU A 92 -7.71 15.92 -18.87
N ALA A 93 -7.52 17.17 -18.40
CA ALA A 93 -6.69 18.15 -19.07
C ALA A 93 -5.20 18.02 -18.70
N THR A 94 -4.88 17.65 -17.45
CA THR A 94 -3.49 17.59 -16.97
C THR A 94 -2.95 16.16 -16.80
N GLY A 95 -3.82 15.15 -16.71
CA GLY A 95 -3.47 13.76 -16.37
C GLY A 95 -3.06 13.55 -14.90
N GLU A 96 -3.05 14.62 -14.11
CA GLU A 96 -2.69 14.58 -12.70
C GLU A 96 -3.75 13.86 -11.87
N VAL A 97 -3.32 13.21 -10.79
CA VAL A 97 -4.23 12.56 -9.85
C VAL A 97 -5.02 13.64 -9.11
N VAL A 98 -6.32 13.44 -9.01
CA VAL A 98 -7.19 14.29 -8.21
C VAL A 98 -6.95 13.92 -6.74
N ALA A 99 -6.39 14.86 -5.99
CA ALA A 99 -6.24 14.76 -4.55
C ALA A 99 -7.19 15.77 -3.89
N GLU A 100 -7.76 15.38 -2.75
CA GLU A 100 -8.42 16.29 -1.84
C GLU A 100 -7.41 17.35 -1.42
N ASN A 101 -7.67 18.57 -1.83
CA ASN A 101 -6.98 19.74 -1.33
C ASN A 101 -7.80 20.23 -0.14
N ASP A 102 -7.31 20.01 1.08
CA ASP A 102 -7.86 20.51 2.35
C ASP A 102 -7.68 22.03 2.49
N GLY A 103 -7.69 22.72 1.35
CA GLY A 103 -7.29 24.09 1.15
C GLY A 103 -7.97 25.04 2.12
N CYS A 104 -7.15 25.92 2.68
CA CYS A 104 -7.58 27.31 2.80
C CYS A 104 -7.77 27.91 1.41
#